data_AF-A0A7X9AB32-F1
#
_entry.id   AF-A0A7X9AB32-F1
#
_cell.length_a   1.000
_cell.length_b   1.000
_cell.length_c   1.000
_cell.angle_alpha   90.00
_cell.angle_beta   90.00
_cell.angle_gamma   90.00
#
_symmetry.space_group_name_H-M   'P 1'
#
loop_
_entity.id
_entity.type
_entity.pdbx_description
1 polymer ?
#
loop_
_entity_poly.entity_id
_entity_poly.type
_entity_poly.pdbx_seq_one_letter_code
_entity_poly.pdbx_strand_id
1 'polypeptide(L)'
;MVTWKMVVMQICGLLVSCAVLHAEGLPVIHVWSGREQALPVPAGASWALVAEHGRELVSGSSQDGARLYLPALQSGARESASLFVNGKKQATVHIWSPEILAGFAAKLTESGERLSAELRKHGLKFREDAEICFTETPADDNQAALILCFPQRREFPVPIRDHWAEISLHHTKKGGILSVLYDKREQIVDSTGNLGYILLKAEKRRRYLFSPDFDFQSIDNILLLKTILEEKKP
;
A
#
# COMPACT_ATOMS: atom_id res chain seq x y z
N MET A 1 7.21 -61.17 51.86
CA MET A 1 6.10 -61.40 50.91
C MET A 1 5.24 -60.14 50.92
N VAL A 2 5.09 -59.49 49.75
CA VAL A 2 4.18 -58.36 49.43
C VAL A 2 4.51 -57.00 50.09
N THR A 3 5.45 -56.18 49.57
CA THR A 3 5.35 -55.15 48.51
C THR A 3 4.22 -54.09 48.64
N TRP A 4 4.67 -52.85 48.84
CA TRP A 4 4.11 -51.54 48.45
C TRP A 4 2.60 -51.29 48.53
N LYS A 5 2.20 -50.48 49.52
CA LYS A 5 0.97 -49.67 49.45
C LYS A 5 1.26 -48.38 48.68
N MET A 6 0.59 -48.26 47.55
CA MET A 6 0.54 -47.11 46.65
C MET A 6 0.09 -45.84 47.39
N VAL A 7 0.89 -44.79 47.28
CA VAL A 7 0.43 -43.40 47.42
C VAL A 7 0.17 -42.92 46.00
N VAL A 8 -1.10 -42.87 45.60
CA VAL A 8 -1.51 -42.16 44.37
C VAL A 8 -2.31 -40.95 44.82
N MET A 9 -1.62 -39.83 44.81
CA MET A 9 -2.13 -38.49 45.09
C MET A 9 -2.96 -38.04 43.87
N GLN A 10 -4.29 -38.05 43.99
CA GLN A 10 -5.19 -37.45 43.00
C GLN A 10 -5.04 -35.93 43.06
N ILE A 11 -4.31 -35.35 42.12
CA ILE A 11 -4.30 -33.92 41.85
C ILE A 11 -5.46 -33.64 40.88
N CYS A 12 -6.53 -33.04 41.39
CA CYS A 12 -7.57 -32.40 40.59
C CYS A 12 -6.97 -31.18 39.87
N GLY A 13 -6.40 -31.40 38.68
CA GLY A 13 -5.98 -30.34 37.76
C GLY A 13 -7.19 -29.76 37.04
N LEU A 14 -7.87 -28.81 37.67
CA LEU A 14 -8.85 -27.95 37.02
C LEU A 14 -8.14 -26.65 36.68
N LEU A 15 -7.64 -26.54 35.45
CA LEU A 15 -7.07 -25.30 34.92
C LEU A 15 -7.42 -25.17 33.44
N VAL A 16 -8.58 -24.54 33.25
CA VAL A 16 -8.89 -23.51 32.25
C VAL A 16 -8.14 -23.67 30.94
N SER A 17 -8.80 -24.34 30.00
CA SER A 17 -8.59 -24.15 28.57
C SER A 17 -8.89 -22.68 28.24
N CYS A 18 -7.89 -21.81 28.36
CA CYS A 18 -7.90 -20.53 27.69
C CYS A 18 -7.85 -20.84 26.19
N ALA A 19 -9.02 -21.02 25.58
CA ALA A 19 -9.19 -20.83 24.17
C ALA A 19 -8.76 -19.39 23.89
N VAL A 20 -7.51 -19.23 23.43
CA VAL A 20 -7.03 -18.01 22.82
C VAL A 20 -7.94 -17.80 21.60
N LEU A 21 -8.99 -17.01 21.79
CA LEU A 21 -9.69 -16.32 20.72
C LEU A 21 -8.63 -15.51 20.00
N HIS A 22 -8.02 -16.11 18.98
CA HIS A 22 -7.36 -15.37 17.94
C HIS A 22 -8.47 -14.54 17.28
N ALA A 23 -8.63 -13.32 17.75
CA ALA A 23 -9.20 -12.26 16.94
C ALA A 23 -8.17 -11.99 15.83
N GLU A 24 -8.04 -12.91 14.87
CA GLU A 24 -7.40 -12.60 13.60
C GLU A 24 -8.24 -11.50 12.98
N GLY A 25 -7.66 -10.29 12.91
CA GLY A 25 -8.29 -9.16 12.27
C GLY A 25 -8.67 -9.56 10.84
N LEU A 26 -9.95 -9.38 10.48
CA LEU A 26 -10.42 -9.68 9.15
C LEU A 26 -9.57 -8.94 8.10
N PRO A 27 -9.30 -9.56 6.94
CA PRO A 27 -8.54 -8.91 5.88
C PRO A 27 -9.19 -7.58 5.47
N VAL A 28 -8.34 -6.60 5.15
CA VAL A 28 -8.75 -5.31 4.64
C VAL A 28 -8.61 -5.30 3.13
N ILE A 29 -9.69 -4.95 2.43
CA ILE A 29 -9.73 -4.80 0.97
C ILE A 29 -9.89 -3.32 0.65
N HIS A 30 -9.00 -2.79 -0.17
CA HIS A 30 -9.12 -1.43 -0.69
C HIS A 30 -9.78 -1.46 -2.07
N VAL A 31 -10.79 -0.62 -2.25
CA VAL A 31 -11.53 -0.51 -3.49
C VAL A 31 -11.72 0.95 -3.88
N TRP A 32 -11.74 1.22 -5.18
CA TRP A 32 -12.08 2.52 -5.73
C TRP A 32 -13.60 2.72 -5.76
N SER A 33 -14.05 3.92 -5.48
CA SER A 33 -15.38 4.37 -5.93
C SER A 33 -15.29 4.94 -7.37
N GLY A 34 -16.43 5.08 -8.03
CA GLY A 34 -16.55 5.69 -9.36
C GLY A 34 -16.06 4.84 -10.54
N ARG A 35 -15.62 3.60 -10.29
CA ARG A 35 -15.17 2.66 -11.33
C ARG A 35 -15.53 1.22 -10.97
N GLU A 36 -15.67 0.38 -11.99
CA GLU A 36 -15.91 -1.06 -11.79
C GLU A 36 -14.62 -1.77 -11.39
N GLN A 37 -14.71 -2.70 -10.43
CA GLN A 37 -13.59 -3.59 -10.08
C GLN A 37 -14.07 -4.97 -9.61
N ALA A 38 -13.19 -5.95 -9.69
CA ALA A 38 -13.46 -7.29 -9.16
C ALA A 38 -13.32 -7.30 -7.62
N LEU A 39 -14.20 -8.03 -6.96
CA LEU A 39 -14.06 -8.38 -5.55
C LEU A 39 -13.56 -9.83 -5.41
N PRO A 40 -12.76 -10.13 -4.38
CA PRO A 40 -12.25 -11.48 -4.12
C PRO A 40 -13.34 -12.38 -3.50
N VAL A 41 -14.42 -12.60 -4.25
CA VAL A 41 -15.56 -13.45 -3.86
C VAL A 41 -15.53 -14.72 -4.72
N PRO A 42 -15.68 -15.93 -4.13
CA PRO A 42 -15.74 -17.18 -4.89
C PRO A 42 -16.86 -17.20 -5.92
N ALA A 43 -16.69 -17.92 -7.02
CA ALA A 43 -17.77 -18.13 -7.98
C ALA A 43 -18.95 -18.89 -7.34
N GLY A 44 -20.18 -18.53 -7.70
CA GLY A 44 -21.43 -19.09 -7.18
C GLY A 44 -21.83 -18.64 -5.77
N ALA A 45 -21.07 -17.76 -5.12
CA ALA A 45 -21.40 -17.27 -3.78
C ALA A 45 -22.41 -16.12 -3.81
N SER A 46 -23.21 -15.99 -2.76
CA SER A 46 -23.94 -14.74 -2.48
C SER A 46 -23.04 -13.80 -1.69
N TRP A 47 -23.12 -12.50 -1.98
CA TRP A 47 -22.30 -11.51 -1.30
C TRP A 47 -23.07 -10.21 -1.09
N ALA A 48 -22.69 -9.48 -0.04
CA ALA A 48 -23.22 -8.16 0.28
C ALA A 48 -22.13 -7.28 0.89
N LEU A 49 -22.12 -6.00 0.52
CA LEU A 49 -21.40 -4.95 1.22
C LEU A 49 -22.38 -4.20 2.11
N VAL A 50 -22.07 -4.18 3.40
CA VAL A 50 -22.91 -3.55 4.42
C VAL A 50 -22.10 -2.44 5.10
N ALA A 51 -22.61 -1.21 5.08
CA ALA A 51 -22.00 -0.08 5.76
C ALA A 51 -21.89 -0.33 7.27
N GLU A 52 -21.02 0.42 7.97
CA GLU A 52 -20.86 0.28 9.42
C GLU A 52 -22.15 0.46 10.20
N HIS A 53 -23.05 1.32 9.72
CA HIS A 53 -24.38 1.55 10.31
C HIS A 53 -25.45 0.53 9.87
N GLY A 54 -25.04 -0.61 9.31
CA GLY A 54 -25.91 -1.76 9.00
C GLY A 54 -26.70 -1.66 7.70
N ARG A 55 -26.61 -0.56 6.95
CA ARG A 55 -27.28 -0.43 5.64
C ARG A 55 -26.53 -1.25 4.60
N GLU A 56 -27.26 -2.09 3.86
CA GLU A 56 -26.73 -2.73 2.67
C GLU A 56 -26.47 -1.67 1.58
N LEU A 57 -25.22 -1.61 1.12
CA LEU A 57 -24.80 -0.73 0.03
C LEU A 57 -25.07 -1.37 -1.32
N VAL A 58 -24.74 -2.65 -1.45
CA VAL A 58 -24.90 -3.46 -2.67
C VAL A 58 -24.79 -4.94 -2.31
N SER A 59 -25.53 -5.79 -3.02
CA SER A 59 -25.45 -7.24 -2.92
C SER A 59 -25.55 -7.88 -4.30
N GLY A 60 -25.18 -9.16 -4.38
CA GLY A 60 -25.26 -9.92 -5.61
C GLY A 60 -24.90 -11.39 -5.46
N SER A 61 -24.91 -12.09 -6.58
CA SER A 61 -24.37 -13.45 -6.71
C SER A 61 -23.25 -13.45 -7.75
N SER A 62 -22.14 -14.10 -7.43
CA SER A 62 -20.92 -14.10 -8.25
C SER A 62 -20.89 -15.28 -9.22
N GLN A 63 -21.74 -15.35 -10.24
CA GLN A 63 -21.72 -16.49 -11.18
C GLN A 63 -20.34 -16.69 -11.83
N ASP A 64 -19.71 -15.61 -12.31
CA ASP A 64 -18.36 -15.59 -12.90
C ASP A 64 -17.41 -14.65 -12.15
N GLY A 65 -17.61 -14.52 -10.83
CA GLY A 65 -16.93 -13.55 -9.97
C GLY A 65 -17.78 -12.32 -9.66
N ALA A 66 -17.48 -11.66 -8.54
CA ALA A 66 -18.19 -10.46 -8.11
C ALA A 66 -17.55 -9.21 -8.74
N ARG A 67 -18.37 -8.39 -9.41
CA ARG A 67 -17.98 -7.03 -9.84
C ARG A 67 -18.71 -5.99 -9.01
N LEU A 68 -17.98 -4.95 -8.64
CA LEU A 68 -18.46 -3.87 -7.81
C LEU A 68 -18.31 -2.55 -8.56
N TYR A 69 -19.42 -1.82 -8.69
CA TYR A 69 -19.43 -0.40 -9.02
C TYR A 69 -20.15 0.36 -7.91
N LEU A 70 -19.47 1.34 -7.33
CA LEU A 70 -20.05 2.28 -6.36
C LEU A 70 -19.95 3.69 -6.94
N PRO A 71 -20.95 4.57 -6.72
CA PRO A 71 -20.85 5.97 -7.10
C PRO A 71 -19.59 6.62 -6.54
N ALA A 72 -18.99 7.53 -7.30
CA ALA A 72 -17.76 8.22 -6.87
C ALA A 72 -17.99 8.99 -5.57
N LEU A 73 -17.13 8.76 -4.58
CA LEU A 73 -17.10 9.56 -3.36
C LEU A 73 -16.50 10.95 -3.64
N GLN A 74 -16.80 11.90 -2.76
CA GLN A 74 -16.17 13.23 -2.78
C GLN A 74 -14.65 13.12 -2.68
N SER A 75 -13.92 14.06 -3.29
CA SER A 75 -12.46 14.07 -3.33
C SER A 75 -11.83 13.96 -1.94
N GLY A 76 -10.86 13.05 -1.78
CA GLY A 76 -10.17 12.78 -0.52
C GLY A 76 -11.01 12.00 0.51
N ALA A 77 -12.29 11.73 0.24
CA ALA A 77 -13.14 10.97 1.15
C ALA A 77 -12.84 9.47 1.11
N ARG A 78 -13.20 8.81 2.22
CA ARG A 78 -13.11 7.36 2.41
C ARG A 78 -14.31 6.89 3.24
N GLU A 79 -14.90 5.77 2.83
CA GLU A 79 -15.91 5.05 3.61
C GLU A 79 -15.44 3.63 3.94
N SER A 80 -16.08 3.03 4.94
CA SER A 80 -15.81 1.66 5.39
C SER A 80 -17.10 0.84 5.33
N ALA A 81 -16.96 -0.39 4.86
CA ALA A 81 -18.04 -1.37 4.81
C ALA A 81 -17.52 -2.76 5.23
N SER A 82 -18.43 -3.66 5.56
CA SER A 82 -18.14 -5.07 5.82
C SER A 82 -18.59 -5.90 4.62
N LEU A 83 -17.70 -6.75 4.11
CA LEU A 83 -18.03 -7.74 3.08
C LEU A 83 -18.55 -9.01 3.73
N PHE A 84 -19.78 -9.37 3.41
CA PHE A 84 -20.39 -10.64 3.75
C PHE A 84 -20.41 -11.55 2.53
N VAL A 85 -20.01 -12.81 2.72
CA VAL A 85 -20.09 -13.87 1.70
C VAL A 85 -20.83 -15.05 2.31
N ASN A 86 -21.91 -15.50 1.65
CA ASN A 86 -22.82 -16.54 2.15
C ASN A 86 -23.26 -16.27 3.60
N GLY A 87 -23.55 -15.01 3.92
CA GLY A 87 -24.01 -14.56 5.25
C GLY A 87 -22.91 -14.41 6.33
N LYS A 88 -21.64 -14.69 6.02
CA LYS A 88 -20.52 -14.55 6.98
C LYS A 88 -19.64 -13.36 6.63
N LYS A 89 -19.28 -12.54 7.62
CA LYS A 89 -18.34 -11.44 7.44
C LYS A 89 -16.95 -11.99 7.10
N GLN A 90 -16.42 -11.64 5.93
CA GLN A 90 -15.12 -12.12 5.42
C GLN A 90 -14.04 -11.04 5.45
N ALA A 91 -14.40 -9.78 5.26
CA ALA A 91 -13.43 -8.69 5.14
C ALA A 91 -14.01 -7.34 5.59
N THR A 92 -13.12 -6.42 5.93
CA THR A 92 -13.42 -4.99 5.98
C THR A 92 -13.03 -4.38 4.64
N VAL A 93 -13.90 -3.57 4.05
CA VAL A 93 -13.69 -2.92 2.76
C VAL A 93 -13.58 -1.42 2.96
N HIS A 94 -12.45 -0.84 2.59
CA HIS A 94 -12.28 0.60 2.53
C HIS A 94 -12.51 1.08 1.10
N ILE A 95 -13.54 1.90 0.95
CA ILE A 95 -13.96 2.50 -0.32
C ILE A 95 -13.34 3.89 -0.40
N TRP A 96 -12.49 4.11 -1.40
CA TRP A 96 -11.76 5.36 -1.56
C TRP A 96 -12.34 6.20 -2.70
N SER A 97 -12.32 7.52 -2.55
CA SER A 97 -12.56 8.43 -3.67
C SER A 97 -11.57 8.17 -4.81
N PRO A 98 -11.92 8.48 -6.09
CA PRO A 98 -10.95 8.42 -7.18
C PRO A 98 -9.73 9.33 -6.95
N GLU A 99 -9.93 10.41 -6.20
CA GLU A 99 -8.94 11.43 -5.89
C GLU A 99 -8.33 11.26 -4.48
N ILE A 100 -7.65 10.12 -4.25
CA ILE A 100 -7.03 9.78 -2.94
C ILE A 100 -5.98 10.81 -2.49
N LEU A 101 -5.27 11.43 -3.44
CA LEU A 101 -4.24 12.43 -3.20
C LEU A 101 -4.79 13.86 -3.15
N ALA A 102 -6.13 14.02 -3.11
CA ALA A 102 -6.74 15.32 -2.88
C ALA A 102 -6.25 15.93 -1.55
N GLY A 103 -5.92 17.22 -1.59
CA GLY A 103 -5.39 17.94 -0.43
C GLY A 103 -3.87 17.90 -0.27
N PHE A 104 -3.15 17.23 -1.17
CA PHE A 104 -1.69 17.33 -1.28
C PHE A 104 -1.29 18.25 -2.43
N ALA A 105 -0.14 18.90 -2.27
CA ALA A 105 0.49 19.71 -3.30
C ALA A 105 1.97 19.33 -3.42
N ALA A 106 2.47 19.33 -4.66
CA ALA A 106 3.87 19.05 -4.94
C ALA A 106 4.36 19.89 -6.13
N LYS A 107 5.67 20.04 -6.28
CA LYS A 107 6.28 20.55 -7.50
C LYS A 107 6.69 19.37 -8.39
N LEU A 108 6.82 19.64 -9.67
CA LEU A 108 7.22 18.67 -10.69
C LEU A 108 8.45 19.20 -11.41
N THR A 109 9.40 18.34 -11.74
CA THR A 109 10.48 18.71 -12.65
C THR A 109 10.00 18.80 -14.11
N GLU A 110 10.71 19.56 -14.93
CA GLU A 110 10.29 19.92 -16.31
C GLU A 110 10.02 18.73 -17.23
N SER A 111 10.53 17.53 -16.92
CA SER A 111 10.40 16.31 -17.75
C SER A 111 9.18 15.43 -17.45
N GLY A 112 8.24 15.86 -16.60
CA GLY A 112 7.25 14.97 -15.98
C GLY A 112 5.82 14.96 -16.54
N GLU A 113 5.54 15.29 -17.81
CA GLU A 113 4.15 15.43 -18.31
C GLU A 113 3.28 14.20 -18.02
N ARG A 114 3.78 12.99 -18.35
CA ARG A 114 3.08 11.72 -18.08
C ARG A 114 2.83 11.54 -16.59
N LEU A 115 3.88 11.64 -15.77
CA LEU A 115 3.79 11.54 -14.31
C LEU A 115 2.76 12.53 -13.74
N SER A 116 2.77 13.78 -14.22
CA SER A 116 1.83 14.81 -13.78
C SER A 116 0.39 14.49 -14.15
N ALA A 117 0.16 13.93 -15.34
CA ALA A 117 -1.16 13.52 -15.78
C ALA A 117 -1.69 12.37 -14.91
N GLU A 118 -0.87 11.36 -14.62
CA GLU A 118 -1.26 10.26 -13.73
C GLU A 118 -1.56 10.75 -12.31
N LEU A 119 -0.69 11.58 -11.72
CA LEU A 119 -0.90 12.08 -10.36
C LEU A 119 -2.11 13.02 -10.24
N ARG A 120 -2.40 13.83 -11.26
CA ARG A 120 -3.62 14.67 -11.32
C ARG A 120 -4.90 13.85 -11.32
N LYS A 121 -4.93 12.69 -11.99
CA LYS A 121 -6.09 11.77 -11.96
C LYS A 121 -6.43 11.31 -10.54
N HIS A 122 -5.45 11.32 -9.64
CA HIS A 122 -5.62 10.98 -8.23
C HIS A 122 -5.78 12.20 -7.32
N GLY A 123 -5.98 13.40 -7.86
CA GLY A 123 -6.28 14.62 -7.11
C GLY A 123 -5.06 15.41 -6.62
N LEU A 124 -3.83 15.02 -7.01
CA LEU A 124 -2.63 15.78 -6.64
C LEU A 124 -2.59 17.12 -7.38
N LYS A 125 -2.33 18.20 -6.65
CA LYS A 125 -2.14 19.53 -7.23
C LYS A 125 -0.66 19.85 -7.40
N PHE A 126 -0.32 20.54 -8.49
CA PHE A 126 1.03 20.99 -8.74
C PHE A 126 1.20 22.48 -8.46
N ARG A 127 2.23 22.84 -7.68
CA ARG A 127 2.59 24.22 -7.33
C ARG A 127 4.10 24.34 -7.15
N GLU A 128 4.68 25.43 -7.63
CA GLU A 128 6.12 25.70 -7.53
C GLU A 128 6.63 25.88 -6.09
N ASP A 129 5.77 26.37 -5.20
CA ASP A 129 6.09 26.63 -3.79
C ASP A 129 5.99 25.39 -2.89
N ALA A 130 5.66 24.22 -3.44
CA ALA A 130 5.53 23.00 -2.66
C ALA A 130 6.89 22.38 -2.30
N GLU A 131 7.05 21.96 -1.05
CA GLU A 131 8.32 21.36 -0.58
C GLU A 131 8.46 19.86 -0.92
N ILE A 132 7.45 19.25 -1.54
CA ILE A 132 7.49 17.87 -2.05
C ILE A 132 7.78 17.95 -3.54
N CYS A 133 8.76 17.19 -4.02
CA CYS A 133 9.10 17.14 -5.44
C CYS A 133 8.81 15.76 -6.02
N PHE A 134 8.14 15.74 -7.17
CA PHE A 134 8.04 14.57 -8.03
C PHE A 134 8.96 14.75 -9.24
N THR A 135 9.67 13.69 -9.60
CA THR A 135 10.58 13.70 -10.75
C THR A 135 10.57 12.36 -11.44
N GLU A 136 10.78 12.35 -12.75
CA GLU A 136 11.09 11.12 -13.47
C GLU A 136 12.61 10.87 -13.51
N THR A 137 13.46 11.84 -13.14
CA THR A 137 14.91 11.71 -13.36
C THR A 137 15.68 11.43 -12.05
N PRO A 138 16.39 10.29 -11.94
CA PRO A 138 17.16 9.94 -10.74
C PRO A 138 18.31 10.88 -10.40
N ALA A 139 18.93 11.45 -11.44
CA ALA A 139 20.08 12.35 -11.34
C ALA A 139 19.68 13.82 -11.09
N ASP A 140 18.44 14.08 -10.67
CA ASP A 140 17.96 15.42 -10.39
C ASP A 140 18.69 16.03 -9.17
N ASP A 141 19.30 17.20 -9.36
CA ASP A 141 20.03 17.99 -8.34
C ASP A 141 19.08 18.75 -7.39
N ASN A 142 17.77 18.54 -7.52
CA ASN A 142 16.78 19.15 -6.64
C ASN A 142 17.05 18.85 -5.17
N GLN A 143 17.09 19.91 -4.36
CA GLN A 143 17.36 19.85 -2.93
C GLN A 143 16.10 19.85 -2.07
N ALA A 144 14.94 19.49 -2.65
CA ALA A 144 13.70 19.35 -1.88
C ALA A 144 13.87 18.38 -0.70
N ALA A 145 13.22 18.69 0.42
CA ALA A 145 13.27 17.86 1.62
C ALA A 145 12.70 16.46 1.38
N LEU A 146 11.71 16.33 0.49
CA LEU A 146 11.13 15.06 0.08
C LEU A 146 11.05 14.99 -1.45
N ILE A 147 11.70 13.96 -2.02
CA ILE A 147 11.71 13.69 -3.46
C ILE A 147 11.14 12.30 -3.70
N LEU A 148 10.14 12.19 -4.57
CA LEU A 148 9.62 10.92 -5.08
C LEU A 148 9.99 10.82 -6.56
N CYS A 149 10.87 9.87 -6.86
CA CYS A 149 11.43 9.65 -8.19
C CYS A 149 10.77 8.42 -8.83
N PHE A 150 10.22 8.60 -10.04
CA PHE A 150 9.56 7.55 -10.83
C PHE A 150 10.29 7.37 -12.17
N PRO A 151 11.47 6.74 -12.13
CA PRO A 151 12.33 6.62 -13.30
C PRO A 151 11.79 5.68 -14.34
N GLN A 152 12.21 5.92 -15.58
CA GLN A 152 11.97 4.99 -16.67
C GLN A 152 13.06 3.92 -16.71
N ARG A 153 12.72 2.73 -17.22
CA ARG A 153 13.68 1.61 -17.26
C ARG A 153 14.99 1.94 -17.98
N ARG A 154 14.96 2.84 -18.97
CA ARG A 154 16.13 3.32 -19.73
C ARG A 154 17.13 4.13 -18.90
N GLU A 155 16.75 4.61 -17.72
CA GLU A 155 17.62 5.41 -16.85
C GLU A 155 18.50 4.54 -15.95
N PHE A 156 18.30 3.22 -15.94
CA PHE A 156 19.11 2.26 -15.20
C PHE A 156 20.29 1.76 -16.05
N PRO A 157 21.46 1.51 -15.43
CA PRO A 157 21.74 1.59 -13.99
C PRO A 157 21.93 3.02 -13.48
N VAL A 158 21.54 3.26 -12.22
CA VAL A 158 21.64 4.56 -11.55
C VAL A 158 22.63 4.47 -10.40
N PRO A 159 23.72 5.25 -10.38
CA PRO A 159 24.59 5.31 -9.20
C PRO A 159 23.89 6.01 -8.04
N ILE A 160 23.99 5.43 -6.84
CA ILE A 160 23.63 6.12 -5.59
C ILE A 160 24.77 7.10 -5.30
N ARG A 161 24.65 8.31 -5.84
CA ARG A 161 25.55 9.43 -5.55
C ARG A 161 25.15 10.09 -4.24
N ASP A 162 26.06 10.90 -3.70
CA ASP A 162 25.96 11.58 -2.40
C ASP A 162 26.13 10.67 -1.17
N HIS A 163 26.44 11.31 -0.04
CA HIS A 163 26.51 10.65 1.26
C HIS A 163 25.12 10.57 1.88
N TRP A 164 24.47 9.42 1.71
CA TRP A 164 23.22 9.09 2.42
C TRP A 164 23.54 8.44 3.76
N ALA A 165 22.86 8.87 4.82
CA ALA A 165 23.04 8.30 6.15
C ALA A 165 22.41 6.91 6.28
N GLU A 166 21.30 6.68 5.56
CA GLU A 166 20.59 5.40 5.53
C GLU A 166 20.11 5.09 4.11
N ILE A 167 20.22 3.81 3.74
CA ILE A 167 19.66 3.24 2.51
C ILE A 167 18.79 2.06 2.92
N SER A 168 17.49 2.17 2.66
CA SER A 168 16.48 1.17 3.03
C SER A 168 15.87 0.57 1.77
N LEU A 169 15.79 -0.76 1.71
CA LEU A 169 15.30 -1.52 0.55
C LEU A 169 13.90 -2.04 0.87
N HIS A 170 12.91 -1.72 0.04
CA HIS A 170 11.52 -2.02 0.34
C HIS A 170 10.82 -2.81 -0.77
N HIS A 171 10.04 -3.82 -0.35
CA HIS A 171 9.10 -4.51 -1.21
C HIS A 171 7.72 -3.87 -1.10
N THR A 172 7.02 -3.80 -2.22
CA THR A 172 5.60 -3.43 -2.28
C THR A 172 4.76 -4.69 -2.52
N LYS A 173 3.46 -4.62 -2.25
CA LYS A 173 2.54 -5.75 -2.46
C LYS A 173 2.45 -6.22 -3.92
N LYS A 174 2.69 -5.32 -4.87
CA LYS A 174 2.75 -5.62 -6.32
C LYS A 174 4.15 -6.03 -6.79
N GLY A 175 5.15 -5.97 -5.92
CA GLY A 175 6.55 -6.11 -6.29
C GLY A 175 7.08 -4.92 -7.07
N GLY A 176 8.31 -5.06 -7.53
CA GLY A 176 8.94 -4.19 -8.52
C GLY A 176 10.14 -4.91 -9.10
N ILE A 177 10.99 -4.19 -9.82
CA ILE A 177 12.18 -4.74 -10.47
C ILE A 177 13.50 -4.14 -9.97
N LEU A 178 13.50 -3.36 -8.88
CA LEU A 178 14.74 -2.74 -8.41
C LEU A 178 15.64 -3.73 -7.67
N SER A 179 16.95 -3.51 -7.79
CA SER A 179 17.99 -4.15 -6.97
C SER A 179 19.12 -3.15 -6.70
N VAL A 180 19.97 -3.46 -5.73
CA VAL A 180 21.17 -2.68 -5.43
C VAL A 180 22.39 -3.58 -5.56
N LEU A 181 23.28 -3.21 -6.47
CA LEU A 181 24.59 -3.80 -6.64
C LEU A 181 25.60 -3.03 -5.81
N TYR A 182 26.35 -3.77 -4.98
CA TYR A 182 27.46 -3.23 -4.21
C TYR A 182 28.77 -3.69 -4.85
N ASP A 183 29.47 -2.78 -5.52
CA ASP A 183 30.84 -3.03 -5.97
C ASP A 183 31.76 -2.13 -5.15
N LYS A 184 32.26 -2.63 -4.01
CA LYS A 184 33.32 -2.15 -3.08
C LYS A 184 33.59 -0.64 -2.91
N ARG A 185 33.55 0.14 -3.98
CA ARG A 185 33.66 1.60 -4.12
C ARG A 185 32.33 2.31 -4.40
N GLU A 186 31.35 1.65 -4.99
CA GLU A 186 30.11 2.27 -5.47
C GLU A 186 28.88 1.40 -5.19
N GLN A 187 27.75 2.08 -4.99
CA GLN A 187 26.44 1.45 -4.91
C GLN A 187 25.63 1.86 -6.14
N ILE A 188 25.12 0.88 -6.86
CA ILE A 188 24.42 1.08 -8.12
C ILE A 188 23.04 0.45 -7.99
N VAL A 189 22.00 1.22 -8.28
CA VAL A 189 20.65 0.69 -8.46
C VAL A 189 20.51 0.20 -9.88
N ASP A 190 20.01 -1.02 -10.04
CA ASP A 190 19.68 -1.62 -11.33
C ASP A 190 18.24 -2.15 -11.34
N SER A 191 17.81 -2.67 -12.49
CA SER A 191 16.41 -3.08 -12.73
C SER A 191 16.26 -4.60 -12.90
N THR A 192 17.03 -5.41 -12.15
CA THR A 192 17.05 -6.88 -12.25
C THR A 192 16.50 -7.61 -11.02
N GLY A 193 16.10 -6.86 -9.99
CA GLY A 193 15.67 -7.40 -8.70
C GLY A 193 14.16 -7.52 -8.54
N ASN A 194 13.71 -7.38 -7.28
CA ASN A 194 12.32 -7.52 -6.87
C ASN A 194 11.87 -6.43 -5.86
N LEU A 195 12.65 -5.37 -5.70
CA LEU A 195 12.33 -4.25 -4.82
C LEU A 195 11.33 -3.31 -5.52
N GLY A 196 10.35 -2.84 -4.76
CA GLY A 196 9.33 -1.90 -5.25
C GLY A 196 9.79 -0.45 -5.15
N TYR A 197 10.57 -0.11 -4.12
CA TYR A 197 11.26 1.17 -4.03
C TYR A 197 12.50 1.10 -3.12
N ILE A 198 13.37 2.08 -3.26
CA ILE A 198 14.54 2.30 -2.39
C ILE A 198 14.35 3.66 -1.72
N LEU A 199 14.58 3.71 -0.41
CA LEU A 199 14.54 4.94 0.38
C LEU A 199 15.95 5.34 0.76
N LEU A 200 16.35 6.53 0.32
CA LEU A 200 17.61 7.17 0.69
C LEU A 200 17.30 8.28 1.69
N LYS A 201 17.90 8.24 2.89
CA LYS A 201 17.70 9.26 3.92
C LYS A 201 19.01 9.94 4.32
N ALA A 202 18.92 11.25 4.50
CA ALA A 202 19.87 12.11 5.19
C ALA A 202 19.09 13.00 6.18
N GLU A 203 19.79 13.72 7.07
CA GLU A 203 19.16 14.43 8.21
C GLU A 203 17.92 15.26 7.85
N LYS A 204 17.93 15.95 6.70
CA LYS A 204 16.84 16.82 6.24
C LYS A 204 16.29 16.46 4.86
N ARG A 205 16.69 15.32 4.31
CA ARG A 205 16.38 14.92 2.94
C ARG A 205 15.98 13.46 2.88
N ARG A 206 14.86 13.18 2.22
CA ARG A 206 14.41 11.83 1.90
C ARG A 206 14.16 11.73 0.40
N ARG A 207 14.70 10.68 -0.23
CA ARG A 207 14.46 10.38 -1.64
C ARG A 207 13.93 8.95 -1.76
N TYR A 208 12.74 8.82 -2.34
CA TYR A 208 12.13 7.56 -2.69
C TYR A 208 12.38 7.32 -4.18
N LEU A 209 13.11 6.26 -4.51
CA LEU A 209 13.32 5.79 -5.87
C LEU A 209 12.38 4.61 -6.13
N PHE A 210 11.30 4.84 -6.85
CA PHE A 210 10.32 3.81 -7.17
C PHE A 210 10.76 2.98 -8.37
N SER A 211 10.25 1.75 -8.44
CA SER A 211 10.50 0.89 -9.57
C SER A 211 9.84 1.40 -10.86
N PRO A 212 10.44 1.20 -12.05
CA PRO A 212 9.86 1.66 -13.33
C PRO A 212 8.51 1.05 -13.69
N ASP A 213 8.16 -0.07 -13.07
CA ASP A 213 6.86 -0.75 -13.23
C ASP A 213 5.82 -0.27 -12.22
N PHE A 214 6.07 0.85 -11.52
CA PHE A 214 5.11 1.44 -10.60
C PHE A 214 3.78 1.76 -11.31
N ASP A 215 2.76 0.99 -10.94
CA ASP A 215 1.42 1.12 -11.50
C ASP A 215 0.59 2.16 -10.73
N PHE A 216 0.28 3.29 -11.37
CA PHE A 216 -0.59 4.33 -10.82
C PHE A 216 -2.07 3.91 -10.77
N GLN A 217 -2.49 2.87 -11.49
CA GLN A 217 -3.86 2.36 -11.40
C GLN A 217 -4.08 1.46 -10.17
N SER A 218 -3.00 0.96 -9.57
CA SER A 218 -3.03 0.16 -8.35
C SER A 218 -3.39 1.02 -7.14
N ILE A 219 -4.51 0.71 -6.48
CA ILE A 219 -4.94 1.42 -5.27
C ILE A 219 -3.91 1.32 -4.14
N ASP A 220 -3.28 0.15 -3.98
CA ASP A 220 -2.26 -0.08 -2.95
C ASP A 220 -1.05 0.85 -3.17
N ASN A 221 -0.68 1.11 -4.43
CA ASN A 221 0.41 2.02 -4.78
C ASN A 221 0.04 3.48 -4.49
N ILE A 222 -1.17 3.91 -4.84
CA ILE A 222 -1.63 5.28 -4.54
C ILE A 222 -1.76 5.49 -3.03
N LEU A 223 -2.19 4.47 -2.28
CA LEU A 223 -2.21 4.52 -0.81
C LEU A 223 -0.80 4.60 -0.22
N LEU A 224 0.18 3.89 -0.78
CA LEU A 224 1.58 4.04 -0.39
C LEU A 224 2.05 5.49 -0.58
N LEU A 225 1.73 6.12 -1.72
CA LEU A 225 2.04 7.55 -1.93
C LEU A 225 1.37 8.42 -0.88
N LYS A 226 0.07 8.21 -0.62
CA LYS A 226 -0.66 8.95 0.41
C LYS A 226 0.03 8.85 1.77
N THR A 227 0.41 7.64 2.22
CA THR A 227 1.11 7.44 3.50
C THR A 227 2.44 8.21 3.55
N ILE A 228 3.25 8.13 2.49
CA ILE A 228 4.54 8.86 2.40
C ILE A 228 4.32 10.38 2.48
N LEU A 229 3.28 10.90 1.82
CA LEU A 229 2.95 12.32 1.84
C LEU A 229 2.40 12.79 3.20
N GLU A 230 1.73 11.90 3.95
CA GLU A 230 1.22 12.18 5.29
C GLU A 230 2.31 12.19 6.36
N GLU A 231 3.27 11.27 6.29
CA GLU A 231 4.43 11.22 7.20
C GLU A 231 5.28 12.50 7.18
N LYS A 232 5.12 13.32 6.14
CA LYS A 232 5.82 14.59 5.96
C LYS A 232 4.99 15.80 6.41
N LYS A 233 3.70 15.64 6.73
CA LYS A 233 2.94 16.70 7.39
C LYS A 233 3.44 16.83 8.84
N PRO A 234 3.79 18.05 9.28
CA PRO A 234 4.31 18.29 10.63
C PRO A 234 3.33 17.90 11.74
#